data_AF-E1A693-F1
#
_entry.id   AF-E1A693-F1
#
_cell.length_a   1.000
_cell.length_b   1.000
_cell.length_c   1.000
_cell.angle_alpha   90.00
_cell.angle_beta   90.00
_cell.angle_gamma   90.00
#
_symmetry.space_group_name_H-M   'P 1'
#
loop_
_entity.id
_entity.type
_entity.pdbx_description
1 polymer ?
#
loop_
_entity_poly.entity_id
_entity_poly.type
_entity_poly.pdbx_seq_one_letter_code
_entity_poly.pdbx_strand_id
1 'polypeptide(L)'
;VSVSMGCPKLESVLYFCRQMTNAALITIARNRPNMTRFRLCIIEPKAPDYLTLEPLDIGFGAIVEHCKDLRRLSLSGLLTDKVFEYIGTYAKKMEMLSVAFAGDSDLGMHHVLSGCDSLRKLEIRDCPFGDKALLANASKLETMRSLWMSSCSVSFGACKLLGQKMPKLNVEVIDERGAPDSRPESCPVERVFIYRTVAGPRFDMPGFVWNMDQDSTMRFSRQIITTNGL
;
A
#
# COMPACT_ATOMS: atom_id res chain seq x y z
N VAL A 1 13.11 14.38 -18.54
CA VAL A 1 13.88 15.60 -18.22
C VAL A 1 13.44 16.80 -19.04
N SER A 2 13.50 16.78 -20.37
CA SER A 2 13.14 17.95 -21.20
C SER A 2 11.71 18.47 -20.95
N VAL A 3 10.74 17.57 -20.73
CA VAL A 3 9.36 17.94 -20.36
C VAL A 3 9.31 18.71 -19.04
N SER A 4 10.05 18.29 -18.01
CA SER A 4 10.06 18.99 -16.73
C SER A 4 10.72 20.36 -16.83
N MET A 5 11.64 20.57 -17.78
CA MET A 5 12.23 21.89 -18.06
C MET A 5 11.24 22.78 -18.80
N GLY A 6 10.70 22.30 -19.92
CA GLY A 6 9.89 23.09 -20.87
C GLY A 6 8.45 23.38 -20.41
N CYS A 7 7.91 22.63 -19.45
CA CYS A 7 6.52 22.78 -19.01
C CYS A 7 6.45 23.41 -17.60
N PRO A 8 6.40 24.75 -17.44
CA PRO A 8 6.38 25.43 -16.13
C PRO A 8 5.17 25.13 -15.25
N LYS A 9 4.06 24.73 -15.85
CA LYS A 9 2.80 24.39 -15.16
C LYS A 9 2.60 22.88 -14.96
N LEU A 10 3.66 22.08 -15.08
CA LEU A 10 3.54 20.63 -14.93
C LEU A 10 3.32 20.26 -13.46
N GLU A 11 2.12 19.79 -13.14
CA GLU A 11 1.74 19.37 -11.78
C GLU A 11 1.51 17.87 -11.64
N SER A 12 1.30 17.17 -12.76
CA SER A 12 0.87 15.78 -12.77
C SER A 12 1.58 15.01 -13.86
N VAL A 13 2.24 13.91 -13.49
CA VAL A 13 2.93 13.00 -14.42
C VAL A 13 2.48 11.57 -14.15
N LEU A 14 2.16 10.87 -15.24
CA LEU A 14 2.12 9.42 -15.32
C LEU A 14 3.05 9.01 -16.46
N TYR A 15 4.07 8.22 -16.16
CA TYR A 15 5.07 7.84 -17.14
C TYR A 15 5.37 6.35 -17.05
N PHE A 16 5.34 5.69 -18.21
CA PHE A 16 5.72 4.30 -18.39
C PHE A 16 7.05 4.26 -19.14
N CYS A 17 8.02 3.52 -18.63
CA CYS A 17 9.32 3.41 -19.29
C CYS A 17 9.97 2.04 -19.07
N ARG A 18 11.00 1.75 -19.86
CA ARG A 18 11.86 0.57 -19.65
C ARG A 18 13.03 0.85 -18.71
N GLN A 19 13.42 2.10 -18.58
CA GLN A 19 14.60 2.52 -17.83
C GLN A 19 14.38 3.89 -17.19
N MET A 20 15.00 4.11 -16.03
CA MET A 20 15.04 5.38 -15.32
C MET A 20 16.37 5.52 -14.60
N THR A 21 16.74 6.76 -14.28
CA THR A 21 17.92 7.05 -13.45
C THR A 21 17.55 8.00 -12.31
N ASN A 22 18.26 7.89 -11.20
CA ASN A 22 18.24 8.81 -10.08
C ASN A 22 18.51 10.24 -10.54
N ALA A 23 19.50 10.44 -11.43
CA ALA A 23 19.81 11.75 -11.98
C ALA A 23 18.60 12.40 -12.71
N ALA A 24 17.84 11.60 -13.47
CA ALA A 24 16.63 12.09 -14.13
C ALA A 24 15.53 12.46 -13.12
N LEU A 25 15.30 11.62 -12.10
CA LEU A 25 14.32 11.90 -11.04
C LEU A 25 14.67 13.16 -10.25
N ILE A 26 15.94 13.31 -9.85
CA ILE A 26 16.45 14.51 -9.17
C ILE A 26 16.25 15.76 -10.03
N THR A 27 16.55 15.68 -11.32
CA THR A 27 16.37 16.80 -12.25
C THR A 27 14.89 17.18 -12.38
N ILE A 28 13.99 16.18 -12.46
CA ILE A 28 12.55 16.42 -12.51
C ILE A 28 12.06 17.11 -11.24
N ALA A 29 12.48 16.61 -10.07
CA ALA A 29 12.13 17.16 -8.76
C ALA A 29 12.52 18.64 -8.63
N ARG A 30 13.76 18.97 -9.02
CA ARG A 30 14.29 20.34 -8.98
C ARG A 30 13.60 21.27 -9.96
N ASN A 31 13.31 20.78 -11.17
CA ASN A 31 12.64 21.60 -12.16
C ASN A 31 11.22 21.93 -11.71
N ARG A 32 10.47 20.96 -11.17
CA ARG A 32 9.03 21.08 -10.89
C ARG A 32 8.70 20.81 -9.40
N PRO A 33 9.03 21.76 -8.49
CA PRO A 33 8.71 21.62 -7.07
C PRO A 33 7.20 21.70 -6.76
N ASN A 34 6.39 22.26 -7.67
CA ASN A 34 4.93 22.38 -7.49
C ASN A 34 4.15 21.11 -7.87
N MET A 35 4.84 19.98 -8.07
CA MET A 35 4.22 18.74 -8.53
C MET A 35 3.31 18.15 -7.46
N THR A 36 2.07 17.84 -7.84
CA THR A 36 1.05 17.27 -6.94
C THR A 36 0.83 15.78 -7.18
N ARG A 37 1.19 15.27 -8.37
CA ARG A 37 1.05 13.85 -8.72
C ARG A 37 2.25 13.37 -9.52
N PHE A 38 2.92 12.34 -9.03
CA PHE A 38 4.03 11.71 -9.74
C PHE A 38 3.85 10.19 -9.73
N ARG A 39 3.69 9.61 -10.90
CA ARG A 39 3.51 8.16 -11.07
C ARG A 39 4.51 7.67 -12.10
N LEU A 40 5.44 6.84 -11.65
CA LEU A 40 6.39 6.16 -12.52
C LEU A 40 6.12 4.66 -12.51
N CYS A 41 6.04 4.08 -13.70
CA CYS A 41 6.02 2.64 -13.90
C CYS A 41 7.19 2.25 -14.79
N ILE A 42 8.17 1.56 -14.21
CA ILE A 42 9.22 0.88 -14.95
C ILE A 42 8.68 -0.52 -15.27
N ILE A 43 8.69 -0.90 -16.54
CA ILE A 43 8.04 -2.12 -17.02
C ILE A 43 8.65 -3.37 -16.37
N GLU A 44 9.97 -3.35 -16.15
CA GLU A 44 10.68 -4.44 -15.48
C GLU A 44 10.63 -4.27 -13.95
N PRO A 45 10.09 -5.24 -13.19
CA PRO A 45 10.10 -5.21 -11.73
C PRO A 45 11.53 -5.12 -11.18
N LYS A 46 11.71 -4.36 -10.09
CA LYS A 46 13.02 -4.19 -9.43
C LYS A 46 14.15 -3.71 -10.36
N ALA A 47 13.83 -3.04 -11.46
CA ALA A 47 14.84 -2.44 -12.34
C ALA A 47 15.66 -1.38 -11.58
N PRO A 48 16.99 -1.51 -11.49
CA PRO A 48 17.82 -0.52 -10.83
C PRO A 48 17.94 0.76 -11.67
N ASP A 49 18.63 1.76 -11.12
CA ASP A 49 19.15 2.87 -11.90
C ASP A 49 19.88 2.32 -13.14
N TYR A 50 19.45 2.76 -14.32
CA TYR A 50 19.96 2.23 -15.58
C TYR A 50 21.46 2.46 -15.80
N LEU A 51 22.03 3.51 -15.20
CA LEU A 51 23.44 3.85 -15.37
C LEU A 51 24.30 3.37 -14.21
N THR A 52 23.82 3.53 -12.98
CA THR A 52 24.62 3.22 -11.78
C THR A 52 24.37 1.82 -11.24
N LEU A 53 23.30 1.15 -11.67
CA LEU A 53 22.80 -0.12 -11.12
C LEU A 53 22.43 -0.08 -9.63
N GLU A 54 22.39 1.12 -9.05
CA GLU A 54 21.99 1.36 -7.66
C GLU A 54 20.45 1.39 -7.53
N PRO A 55 19.92 1.25 -6.31
CA PRO A 55 18.52 1.56 -6.03
C PRO A 55 18.12 2.98 -6.44
N LEU A 56 16.85 3.17 -6.79
CA LEU A 56 16.28 4.47 -7.16
C LEU A 56 15.86 5.33 -5.95
N ASP A 57 16.33 4.97 -4.75
CA ASP A 57 15.90 5.56 -3.48
C ASP A 57 16.19 7.06 -3.41
N ILE A 58 17.38 7.49 -3.82
CA ILE A 58 17.78 8.91 -3.78
C ILE A 58 16.99 9.75 -4.80
N GLY A 59 16.64 9.15 -5.94
CA GLY A 59 15.87 9.80 -6.99
C GLY A 59 14.45 10.08 -6.55
N PHE A 60 13.77 9.08 -5.98
CA PHE A 60 12.45 9.28 -5.40
C PHE A 60 12.49 10.08 -4.09
N GLY A 61 13.56 9.94 -3.30
CA GLY A 61 13.85 10.79 -2.15
C GLY A 61 13.83 12.27 -2.54
N ALA A 62 14.52 12.63 -3.63
CA ALA A 62 14.50 14.00 -4.15
C ALA A 62 13.10 14.45 -4.60
N ILE A 63 12.28 13.57 -5.18
CA ILE A 63 10.89 13.89 -5.55
C ILE A 63 10.08 14.28 -4.30
N VAL A 64 10.08 13.45 -3.25
CA VAL A 64 9.32 13.75 -2.02
C VAL A 64 9.92 14.90 -1.21
N GLU A 65 11.24 15.11 -1.31
CA GLU A 65 11.93 16.20 -0.65
C GLU A 65 11.64 17.56 -1.30
N HIS A 66 11.67 17.67 -2.63
CA HIS A 66 11.46 18.95 -3.31
C HIS A 66 9.98 19.24 -3.61
N CYS A 67 9.16 18.23 -3.90
CA CYS A 67 7.75 18.40 -4.25
C CYS A 67 6.86 18.37 -3.00
N LYS A 68 6.88 19.43 -2.17
CA LYS A 68 6.19 19.45 -0.87
C LYS A 68 4.66 19.39 -0.95
N ASP A 69 4.08 19.70 -2.11
CA ASP A 69 2.64 19.61 -2.37
C ASP A 69 2.22 18.28 -3.02
N LEU A 70 3.11 17.29 -3.07
CA LEU A 70 2.82 15.97 -3.62
C LEU A 70 1.70 15.28 -2.84
N ARG A 71 0.61 14.95 -3.54
CA ARG A 71 -0.58 14.27 -3.01
C ARG A 71 -0.69 12.83 -3.45
N ARG A 72 -0.18 12.47 -4.63
CA ARG A 72 -0.21 11.09 -5.14
C ARG A 72 1.13 10.66 -5.67
N LEU A 73 1.63 9.54 -5.17
CA LEU A 73 2.90 8.96 -5.55
C LEU A 73 2.72 7.50 -5.96
N SER A 74 3.34 7.13 -7.08
CA SER A 74 3.55 5.73 -7.44
C SER A 74 5.00 5.53 -7.85
N LEU A 75 5.63 4.53 -7.24
CA LEU A 75 7.04 4.23 -7.33
C LEU A 75 7.24 2.90 -8.05
N SER A 76 8.36 2.77 -8.77
CA SER A 76 8.72 1.55 -9.49
C SER A 76 10.23 1.52 -9.73
N GLY A 77 10.82 0.33 -9.67
CA GLY A 77 12.26 0.07 -9.78
C GLY A 77 12.80 -0.68 -8.57
N LEU A 78 14.13 -0.82 -8.49
CA LEU A 78 14.82 -1.33 -7.30
C LEU A 78 14.75 -0.28 -6.20
N LEU A 79 14.07 -0.60 -5.11
CA LEU A 79 13.80 0.32 -4.01
C LEU A 79 13.97 -0.40 -2.67
N THR A 80 14.74 0.20 -1.77
CA THR A 80 15.03 -0.33 -0.43
C THR A 80 14.13 0.31 0.61
N ASP A 81 14.26 -0.09 1.88
CA ASP A 81 13.57 0.59 2.98
C ASP A 81 13.91 2.10 3.07
N LYS A 82 15.05 2.53 2.48
CA LYS A 82 15.49 3.93 2.50
C LYS A 82 14.53 4.87 1.77
N VAL A 83 13.92 4.45 0.65
CA VAL A 83 12.95 5.32 -0.04
C VAL A 83 11.75 5.61 0.86
N PHE A 84 11.33 4.64 1.66
CA PHE A 84 10.18 4.78 2.54
C PHE A 84 10.49 5.66 3.75
N GLU A 85 11.72 5.62 4.26
CA GLU A 85 12.20 6.60 5.25
C GLU A 85 12.09 8.03 4.69
N TYR A 86 12.53 8.28 3.45
CA TYR A 86 12.38 9.59 2.82
C TYR A 86 10.90 9.99 2.64
N ILE A 87 10.05 9.05 2.22
CA ILE A 87 8.60 9.29 2.08
C ILE A 87 7.98 9.67 3.42
N GLY A 88 8.21 8.87 4.46
CA GLY A 88 7.71 9.14 5.81
C GLY A 88 8.23 10.46 6.37
N THR A 89 9.45 10.84 6.03
CA THR A 89 10.08 12.09 6.49
C THR A 89 9.50 13.32 5.78
N TYR A 90 9.36 13.28 4.45
CA TYR A 90 9.11 14.49 3.65
C TYR A 90 7.68 14.61 3.09
N ALA A 91 6.98 13.51 2.83
CA ALA A 91 5.72 13.50 2.07
C ALA A 91 4.47 13.79 2.92
N LYS A 92 4.48 14.89 3.69
CA LYS A 92 3.44 15.20 4.71
C LYS A 92 2.04 15.44 4.15
N LYS A 93 1.93 15.89 2.90
CA LYS A 93 0.67 16.12 2.18
C LYS A 93 0.24 14.94 1.30
N MET A 94 0.97 13.84 1.31
CA MET A 94 0.65 12.69 0.46
C MET A 94 -0.64 12.02 0.93
N GLU A 95 -1.60 11.88 0.01
CA GLU A 95 -2.92 11.29 0.25
C GLU A 95 -3.01 9.85 -0.27
N MET A 96 -2.24 9.52 -1.32
CA MET A 96 -2.23 8.22 -1.95
C MET A 96 -0.83 7.76 -2.30
N LEU A 97 -0.45 6.58 -1.83
CA LEU A 97 0.77 5.89 -2.20
C LEU A 97 0.42 4.53 -2.81
N SER A 98 1.02 4.22 -3.96
CA SER A 98 0.90 2.92 -4.63
C SER A 98 2.28 2.37 -4.94
N VAL A 99 2.59 1.17 -4.43
CA VAL A 99 3.93 0.58 -4.44
C VAL A 99 3.84 -0.89 -4.87
N ALA A 100 4.79 -1.32 -5.69
CA ALA A 100 4.95 -2.73 -6.05
C ALA A 100 6.43 -3.13 -6.08
N PHE A 101 6.73 -4.36 -5.67
CA PHE A 101 8.08 -4.96 -5.75
C PHE A 101 9.19 -4.14 -5.06
N ALA A 102 8.91 -3.54 -3.90
CA ALA A 102 9.81 -2.59 -3.23
C ALA A 102 9.92 -2.84 -1.72
N GLY A 103 11.02 -2.37 -1.15
CA GLY A 103 11.35 -2.52 0.27
C GLY A 103 12.07 -3.82 0.59
N ASP A 104 12.66 -3.85 1.76
CA ASP A 104 13.46 -4.97 2.28
C ASP A 104 12.82 -5.59 3.52
N SER A 105 12.08 -4.80 4.30
CA SER A 105 11.49 -5.26 5.55
C SER A 105 10.23 -4.47 5.95
N ASP A 106 9.63 -4.86 7.08
CA ASP A 106 8.53 -4.15 7.72
C ASP A 106 8.80 -2.67 8.02
N LEU A 107 10.08 -2.25 8.11
CA LEU A 107 10.45 -0.86 8.34
C LEU A 107 9.92 0.06 7.24
N GLY A 108 9.93 -0.38 5.98
CA GLY A 108 9.44 0.41 4.86
C GLY A 108 7.97 0.85 5.06
N MET A 109 7.08 -0.12 5.33
CA MET A 109 5.68 0.18 5.61
C MET A 109 5.50 0.96 6.92
N HIS A 110 6.32 0.70 7.95
CA HIS A 110 6.28 1.48 9.18
C HIS A 110 6.56 2.96 8.93
N HIS A 111 7.62 3.32 8.20
CA HIS A 111 7.92 4.72 7.88
C HIS A 111 6.78 5.44 7.16
N VAL A 112 6.12 4.76 6.22
CA VAL A 112 4.97 5.33 5.51
C VAL A 112 3.81 5.60 6.46
N LEU A 113 3.41 4.61 7.26
CA LEU A 113 2.24 4.73 8.11
C LEU A 113 2.45 5.67 9.30
N SER A 114 3.65 5.71 9.88
CA SER A 114 3.98 6.59 10.99
C SER A 114 4.32 8.02 10.56
N GLY A 115 4.87 8.21 9.35
CA GLY A 115 5.36 9.51 8.88
C GLY A 115 4.41 10.31 7.98
N CYS A 116 3.49 9.66 7.25
CA CYS A 116 2.63 10.33 6.28
C CYS A 116 1.30 10.80 6.89
N ASP A 117 1.25 12.02 7.40
CA ASP A 117 0.10 12.57 8.15
C ASP A 117 -1.21 12.56 7.34
N SER A 118 -1.15 12.94 6.07
CA SER A 118 -2.33 13.10 5.20
C SER A 118 -2.74 11.83 4.46
N LEU A 119 -2.06 10.70 4.70
CA LEU A 119 -2.27 9.47 3.93
C LEU A 119 -3.71 8.96 4.11
N ARG A 120 -4.38 8.67 2.99
CA ARG A 120 -5.75 8.16 2.97
C ARG A 120 -5.88 6.83 2.26
N LYS A 121 -5.03 6.57 1.26
CA LYS A 121 -5.05 5.34 0.46
C LYS A 121 -3.64 4.79 0.33
N LEU A 122 -3.48 3.52 0.66
CA LEU A 122 -2.22 2.80 0.48
C LEU A 122 -2.50 1.52 -0.29
N GLU A 123 -1.78 1.34 -1.39
CA GLU A 123 -1.84 0.15 -2.23
C GLU A 123 -0.44 -0.47 -2.30
N ILE A 124 -0.33 -1.73 -1.89
CA ILE A 124 0.95 -2.45 -1.80
C ILE A 124 0.81 -3.78 -2.53
N ARG A 125 1.78 -4.12 -3.37
CA ARG A 125 1.83 -5.41 -4.05
C ARG A 125 3.24 -6.01 -4.02
N ASP A 126 3.36 -7.30 -3.77
CA ASP A 126 4.65 -8.02 -3.89
C ASP A 126 5.79 -7.35 -3.09
N CYS A 127 5.47 -6.83 -1.90
CA CYS A 127 6.42 -6.19 -0.98
C CYS A 127 6.61 -7.06 0.27
N PRO A 128 7.79 -7.04 0.93
CA PRO A 128 8.08 -7.90 2.07
C PRO A 128 7.37 -7.49 3.38
N PHE A 129 6.40 -6.57 3.29
CA PHE A 129 5.67 -6.04 4.44
C PHE A 129 4.69 -7.07 4.99
N GLY A 130 4.63 -7.18 6.31
CA GLY A 130 3.86 -8.18 7.02
C GLY A 130 3.32 -7.70 8.37
N ASP A 131 3.10 -8.66 9.25
CA ASP A 131 2.29 -8.53 10.46
C ASP A 131 2.72 -7.40 11.38
N LYS A 132 4.03 -7.25 11.63
CA LYS A 132 4.53 -6.26 12.60
C LYS A 132 4.25 -4.85 12.10
N ALA A 133 4.52 -4.57 10.83
CA ALA A 133 4.24 -3.26 10.24
C ALA A 133 2.74 -2.93 10.25
N LEU A 134 1.90 -3.90 9.92
CA LEU A 134 0.44 -3.75 9.91
C LEU A 134 -0.10 -3.45 11.32
N LEU A 135 0.27 -4.28 12.30
CA LEU A 135 -0.26 -4.20 13.66
C LEU A 135 0.30 -3.01 14.45
N ALA A 136 1.59 -2.67 14.28
CA ALA A 136 2.20 -1.53 14.98
C ALA A 136 1.56 -0.18 14.59
N ASN A 137 0.94 -0.11 13.41
CA ASN A 137 0.32 1.10 12.87
C ASN A 137 -1.21 1.00 12.77
N ALA A 138 -1.84 0.08 13.50
CA ALA A 138 -3.28 -0.18 13.42
C ALA A 138 -4.13 1.10 13.61
N SER A 139 -3.73 1.99 14.51
CA SER A 139 -4.41 3.28 14.75
C SER A 139 -4.41 4.20 13.53
N LYS A 140 -3.35 4.17 12.72
CA LYS A 140 -3.28 4.96 11.47
C LYS A 140 -4.37 4.53 10.49
N LEU A 141 -4.66 3.22 10.43
CA LEU A 141 -5.67 2.67 9.53
C LEU A 141 -7.08 3.22 9.81
N GLU A 142 -7.36 3.63 11.05
CA GLU A 142 -8.64 4.30 11.36
C GLU A 142 -8.74 5.72 10.81
N THR A 143 -7.61 6.40 10.58
CA THR A 143 -7.58 7.74 9.97
C THR A 143 -7.59 7.68 8.45
N MET A 144 -7.20 6.53 7.89
CA MET A 144 -7.17 6.25 6.46
C MET A 144 -8.56 5.88 5.93
N ARG A 145 -8.71 5.96 4.61
CA ARG A 145 -9.91 5.48 3.90
C ARG A 145 -9.78 4.01 3.55
N SER A 146 -8.61 3.60 3.07
CA SER A 146 -8.38 2.21 2.68
C SER A 146 -6.90 1.83 2.64
N LEU A 147 -6.62 0.56 2.94
CA LEU A 147 -5.37 -0.14 2.67
C LEU A 147 -5.69 -1.38 1.84
N TRP A 148 -4.99 -1.57 0.73
CA TRP A 148 -5.01 -2.80 -0.05
C TRP A 148 -3.61 -3.37 -0.13
N MET A 149 -3.47 -4.66 0.18
CA MET A 149 -2.21 -5.40 0.07
C MET A 149 -2.44 -6.71 -0.69
N SER A 150 -1.50 -7.10 -1.54
CA SER A 150 -1.53 -8.35 -2.30
C SER A 150 -0.14 -8.95 -2.39
N SER A 151 -0.05 -10.28 -2.23
CA SER A 151 1.23 -11.00 -2.29
C SER A 151 2.27 -10.43 -1.31
N CYS A 152 1.81 -10.10 -0.10
CA CYS A 152 2.64 -9.57 0.99
C CYS A 152 2.77 -10.61 2.11
N SER A 153 3.63 -10.33 3.09
CA SER A 153 3.92 -11.22 4.23
C SER A 153 2.90 -11.09 5.37
N VAL A 154 1.65 -10.70 5.06
CA VAL A 154 0.59 -10.53 6.06
C VAL A 154 -0.11 -11.87 6.28
N SER A 155 -0.15 -12.32 7.53
CA SER A 155 -0.76 -13.58 7.93
C SER A 155 -2.26 -13.44 8.18
N PHE A 156 -2.96 -14.58 8.11
CA PHE A 156 -4.36 -14.66 8.50
C PHE A 156 -4.57 -14.27 9.98
N GLY A 157 -3.67 -14.70 10.86
CA GLY A 157 -3.70 -14.38 12.29
C GLY A 157 -3.59 -12.88 12.56
N ALA A 158 -2.74 -12.16 11.82
CA ALA A 158 -2.64 -10.71 11.94
C ALA A 158 -3.92 -9.99 11.47
N CYS A 159 -4.52 -10.45 10.37
CA CYS A 159 -5.80 -9.93 9.89
C CYS A 159 -6.92 -10.11 10.94
N LYS A 160 -7.00 -11.30 11.53
CA LYS A 160 -7.95 -11.63 12.61
C LYS A 160 -7.71 -10.76 13.85
N LEU A 161 -6.47 -10.66 14.31
CA LEU A 161 -6.09 -9.84 15.46
C LEU A 161 -6.41 -8.36 15.23
N LEU A 162 -6.18 -7.86 14.02
CA LEU A 162 -6.49 -6.47 13.67
C LEU A 162 -8.00 -6.22 13.70
N GLY A 163 -8.81 -7.12 13.12
CA GLY A 163 -10.28 -7.03 13.18
C GLY A 163 -10.78 -6.98 14.62
N GLN A 164 -10.29 -7.88 15.48
CA GLN A 164 -10.65 -7.93 16.90
C GLN A 164 -10.26 -6.65 17.67
N LYS A 165 -9.08 -6.08 17.38
CA LYS A 165 -8.58 -4.88 18.06
C LYS A 165 -9.22 -3.59 17.57
N MET A 166 -9.68 -3.56 16.31
CA MET A 166 -10.10 -2.36 15.61
C MET A 166 -11.51 -2.52 15.02
N PRO A 167 -12.57 -2.55 15.86
CA PRO A 167 -13.95 -2.86 15.44
C PRO A 167 -14.58 -1.82 14.51
N LYS A 168 -13.90 -0.70 14.25
CA LYS A 168 -14.33 0.32 13.28
C LYS A 168 -13.80 0.05 11.86
N LEU A 169 -12.94 -0.95 11.70
CA LEU A 169 -12.33 -1.34 10.44
C LEU A 169 -13.00 -2.60 9.91
N ASN A 170 -13.38 -2.59 8.63
CA ASN A 170 -13.60 -3.84 7.92
C ASN A 170 -12.24 -4.36 7.48
N VAL A 171 -11.92 -5.59 7.87
CA VAL A 171 -10.73 -6.32 7.42
C VAL A 171 -11.22 -7.48 6.58
N GLU A 172 -11.11 -7.35 5.25
CA GLU A 172 -11.51 -8.38 4.30
C GLU A 172 -10.26 -9.11 3.77
N VAL A 173 -10.19 -10.41 4.02
CA VAL A 173 -9.23 -11.31 3.38
C VAL A 173 -9.83 -11.81 2.08
N ILE A 174 -9.08 -11.71 0.99
CA ILE A 174 -9.45 -12.21 -0.34
C ILE A 174 -8.41 -13.28 -0.68
N ASP A 175 -8.83 -14.53 -0.79
CA ASP A 175 -7.93 -15.67 -0.99
C ASP A 175 -8.61 -16.77 -1.81
N GLU A 176 -8.15 -16.98 -3.03
CA GLU A 176 -8.78 -17.94 -3.95
C GLU A 176 -8.42 -19.40 -3.63
N ARG A 177 -7.49 -19.64 -2.70
CA ARG A 177 -7.06 -20.99 -2.29
C ARG A 177 -8.04 -21.68 -1.33
N GLY A 178 -9.07 -20.95 -0.86
CA GLY A 178 -10.08 -21.45 0.05
C GLY A 178 -10.02 -20.82 1.45
N ALA A 179 -10.90 -21.28 2.32
CA ALA A 179 -11.17 -20.68 3.63
C ALA A 179 -9.87 -20.47 4.45
N PRO A 180 -9.54 -19.24 4.89
CA PRO A 180 -8.30 -18.95 5.61
C PRO A 180 -8.14 -19.71 6.93
N ASP A 181 -9.25 -20.06 7.59
CA ASP A 181 -9.30 -20.83 8.83
C ASP A 181 -9.00 -22.33 8.66
N SER A 182 -8.99 -22.83 7.42
CA SER A 182 -8.53 -24.20 7.11
C SER A 182 -7.01 -24.36 7.19
N ARG A 183 -6.26 -23.26 7.37
CA ARG A 183 -4.80 -23.21 7.37
C ARG A 183 -4.28 -22.63 8.70
N PRO A 184 -3.02 -22.90 9.07
CA PRO A 184 -2.40 -22.24 10.22
C PRO A 184 -2.52 -20.72 10.16
N GLU A 185 -2.75 -20.07 11.31
CA GLU A 185 -2.88 -18.60 11.37
C GLU A 185 -1.62 -17.86 10.89
N SER A 186 -0.47 -18.52 10.89
CA SER A 186 0.79 -17.99 10.34
C SER A 186 0.85 -17.95 8.82
N CYS A 187 -0.08 -18.59 8.10
CA CYS A 187 -0.06 -18.61 6.64
C CYS A 187 -0.37 -17.21 6.07
N PRO A 188 0.39 -16.77 5.05
CA PRO A 188 0.13 -15.50 4.39
C PRO A 188 -1.19 -15.53 3.62
N VAL A 189 -1.95 -14.45 3.70
CA VAL A 189 -3.14 -14.26 2.88
C VAL A 189 -2.75 -13.83 1.48
N GLU A 190 -3.60 -14.12 0.49
CA GLU A 190 -3.31 -13.69 -0.89
C GLU A 190 -3.46 -12.18 -1.02
N ARG A 191 -4.59 -11.64 -0.54
CA ARG A 191 -4.85 -10.20 -0.50
C ARG A 191 -5.63 -9.84 0.75
N VAL A 192 -5.43 -8.61 1.22
CA VAL A 192 -6.23 -8.02 2.29
C VAL A 192 -6.68 -6.63 1.87
N PHE A 193 -7.95 -6.33 2.13
CA PHE A 193 -8.54 -5.02 1.95
C PHE A 193 -9.12 -4.52 3.27
N ILE A 194 -8.60 -3.39 3.73
CA ILE A 194 -8.95 -2.80 5.01
C ILE A 194 -9.54 -1.43 4.74
N TYR A 195 -10.74 -1.17 5.27
CA TYR A 195 -11.43 0.08 5.01
C TYR A 195 -12.41 0.45 6.10
N ARG A 196 -12.77 1.74 6.11
CA ARG A 196 -13.83 2.28 6.95
C ARG A 196 -15.08 2.55 6.13
N THR A 197 -16.23 2.34 6.77
CA THR A 197 -17.54 2.64 6.20
C THR A 197 -18.51 3.03 7.31
N VAL A 198 -19.53 3.81 6.94
CA VAL A 198 -20.65 4.14 7.82
C VAL A 198 -21.80 3.13 7.70
N ALA A 199 -21.76 2.24 6.70
CA ALA A 199 -22.81 1.27 6.42
C ALA A 199 -22.63 -0.09 7.13
N GLY A 200 -21.54 -0.26 7.88
CA GLY A 200 -21.10 -1.57 8.38
C GLY A 200 -20.54 -2.50 7.29
N PRO A 201 -20.23 -3.77 7.63
CA PRO A 201 -19.74 -4.77 6.70
C PRO A 201 -20.70 -5.03 5.53
N ARG A 202 -20.16 -5.30 4.35
CA ARG A 202 -20.96 -5.70 3.18
C ARG A 202 -21.51 -7.12 3.35
N PHE A 203 -22.69 -7.40 2.78
CA PHE A 203 -23.38 -8.70 2.89
C PHE A 203 -23.30 -9.57 1.63
N ASP A 204 -22.80 -9.01 0.53
CA ASP A 204 -22.72 -9.61 -0.80
C ASP A 204 -21.31 -10.17 -1.08
N MET A 205 -20.66 -10.72 -0.06
CA MET A 205 -19.30 -11.25 -0.15
C MET A 205 -19.28 -12.55 -0.96
N PRO A 206 -18.46 -12.64 -2.02
CA PRO A 206 -18.20 -13.91 -2.70
C PRO A 206 -17.55 -14.93 -1.77
N GLY A 207 -17.64 -16.23 -2.11
CA GLY A 207 -17.11 -17.32 -1.29
C GLY A 207 -15.59 -17.34 -1.08
N PHE A 208 -14.84 -16.50 -1.78
CA PHE A 208 -13.39 -16.29 -1.64
C PHE A 208 -13.03 -15.00 -0.87
N VAL A 209 -14.01 -14.35 -0.25
CA VAL A 209 -13.83 -13.15 0.57
C VAL A 209 -14.34 -13.43 1.98
N TRP A 210 -13.51 -13.15 2.98
CA TRP A 210 -13.85 -13.34 4.39
C TRP A 210 -13.60 -12.05 5.17
N ASN A 211 -14.62 -11.58 5.89
CA ASN A 211 -14.48 -10.48 6.83
C ASN A 211 -14.00 -11.04 8.17
N MET A 212 -13.02 -10.39 8.79
CA MET A 212 -12.38 -10.84 10.03
C MET A 212 -13.07 -10.33 11.31
N ASP A 213 -14.09 -9.49 11.19
CA ASP A 213 -14.75 -8.80 12.32
C ASP A 213 -15.85 -9.64 13.00
N GLN A 214 -15.82 -10.98 12.87
CA GLN A 214 -16.84 -11.81 13.50
C GLN A 214 -16.24 -13.00 14.20
N ASP A 215 -16.52 -13.04 15.51
CA ASP A 215 -16.71 -14.25 16.29
C ASP A 215 -17.34 -15.31 15.37
N SER A 216 -16.57 -16.35 15.08
CA SER A 216 -16.87 -17.40 14.11
C SER A 216 -18.16 -18.18 14.45
N THR A 217 -18.78 -17.88 15.60
CA THR A 217 -20.03 -18.41 16.11
C THR A 217 -21.27 -18.01 15.30
N MET A 218 -21.29 -16.85 14.62
CA MET A 218 -22.49 -16.41 13.86
C MET A 218 -22.57 -16.91 12.41
N ARG A 219 -21.47 -17.42 11.82
CA ARG A 219 -21.52 -17.96 10.45
C ARG A 219 -22.29 -19.28 10.38
N PHE A 220 -22.17 -20.13 11.40
CA PHE A 220 -22.92 -21.39 11.48
C PHE A 220 -24.43 -21.16 11.67
N SER A 221 -24.83 -20.08 12.35
CA SER A 221 -26.26 -19.78 12.56
C SER A 221 -26.98 -19.38 11.27
N ARG A 222 -26.28 -18.74 10.31
CA ARG A 222 -26.89 -18.28 9.05
C ARG A 222 -27.01 -19.37 7.97
N GLN A 223 -26.14 -20.36 7.97
CA GLN A 223 -26.28 -21.53 7.08
C GLN A 223 -27.38 -22.49 7.53
N ILE A 224 -27.62 -22.63 8.84
CA ILE A 224 -28.67 -23.54 9.36
C ILE A 224 -30.08 -22.99 9.10
N ILE A 225 -30.26 -21.65 9.05
CA ILE A 225 -31.57 -21.05 8.79
C ILE A 225 -31.99 -21.17 7.31
N THR A 226 -31.04 -21.34 6.38
CA THR A 226 -31.33 -21.46 4.94
C THR A 226 -31.60 -22.89 4.45
N THR A 227 -31.38 -23.91 5.28
CA THR A 227 -31.64 -25.32 4.93
C THR A 227 -32.91 -25.91 5.55
N ASN A 228 -33.63 -25.17 6.40
CA ASN A 228 -34.88 -25.62 7.05
C ASN A 228 -36.15 -24.92 6.53
N GLY A 229 -36.11 -24.38 5.31
CA GLY A 229 -37.25 -23.70 4.71
C GLY A 229 -37.36 -23.93 3.22
N LEU A 230 -37.73 -25.17 2.84
CA LEU A 230 -38.62 -25.57 1.72
C LEU A 230 -38.53 -27.08 1.50
#